data_AF-A0A352JVT3-F1
#
_entry.id   AF-A0A352JVT3-F1
#
_cell.length_a   1.000
_cell.length_b   1.000
_cell.length_c   1.000
_cell.angle_alpha   90.00
_cell.angle_beta   90.00
_cell.angle_gamma   90.00
#
_symmetry.space_group_name_H-M   'P 1'
#
loop_
_entity.id
_entity.type
_entity.pdbx_description
1 polymer ?
#
loop_
_entity_poly.entity_id
_entity_poly.type
_entity_poly.pdbx_seq_one_letter_code
_entity_poly.pdbx_strand_id
1 'polypeptide(L)'
;MKKNLLWLFIPVMVLMIWAPSMAQVVQMLSNSDFESWETNGRNGPPDDWTLNVSEIQAVREADTVHTGFYSAKVLYDSSGTLQFNHLPVPVVGGTTYSCSLWVHDNYSLPGNARMRVWFFFSPSGSGGPTTYSTDIDGWTQYSYAMDAPSNATSLTVQLRFYGGAVGRWDSIYVDDVTLWGQVPSGNSPPVVGPTVRIPSGTVYADTPVVVKSTILDLDGTVASDSMYLQLNGGTFVPAVHDSINNAHDYWWHIAGQTSGTIVAYYVAATDEDGDRSVTQTFTYTVINPTPSHVPIYSLEHTTNQGTLPNCFISDSLNLTEQITGIVVGRYEGGGATGHKRLFVQDAASPWSGISVYNTPDTAQVGDSVTVSGLVTEYYGETEISPVSTLMKYGTGTIFAPQIITCSTLGLDSC
;
A
#
# COMPACT_ATOMS: atom_id res chain seq x y z
N MET A 1 -47.01 -45.31 -61.50
CA MET A 1 -47.55 -43.93 -61.40
C MET A 1 -46.46 -43.03 -60.81
N LYS A 2 -45.86 -42.16 -61.64
CA LYS A 2 -44.90 -41.15 -61.20
C LYS A 2 -45.68 -40.04 -60.47
N LYS A 3 -45.35 -39.76 -59.21
CA LYS A 3 -45.82 -38.56 -58.50
C LYS A 3 -44.61 -37.64 -58.30
N ASN A 4 -44.63 -36.52 -59.01
CA ASN A 4 -43.65 -35.44 -58.88
C ASN A 4 -43.88 -34.74 -57.53
N LEU A 5 -42.85 -34.68 -56.70
CA LEU A 5 -42.86 -33.88 -55.48
C LEU A 5 -42.22 -32.52 -55.81
N LEU A 6 -43.06 -31.49 -55.94
CA LEU A 6 -42.63 -30.09 -56.02
C LEU A 6 -42.01 -29.69 -54.67
N TRP A 7 -40.78 -29.21 -54.68
CA TRP A 7 -40.16 -28.56 -53.53
C TRP A 7 -40.61 -27.10 -53.49
N LEU A 8 -41.43 -26.76 -52.49
CA LEU A 8 -41.83 -25.39 -52.18
C LEU A 8 -40.73 -24.77 -51.31
N PHE A 9 -39.94 -23.85 -51.87
CA PHE A 9 -39.02 -23.01 -51.08
C PHE A 9 -39.84 -21.95 -50.33
N ILE A 10 -39.97 -22.12 -49.01
CA ILE A 10 -40.43 -21.06 -48.11
C ILE A 10 -39.19 -20.26 -47.69
N PRO A 11 -39.07 -18.97 -47.99
CA PRO A 11 -37.97 -18.17 -47.46
C PRO A 11 -38.19 -17.98 -45.95
N VAL A 12 -37.26 -18.49 -45.15
CA VAL A 12 -37.19 -18.22 -43.71
C VAL A 12 -36.83 -16.75 -43.55
N MET A 13 -37.85 -15.93 -43.30
CA MET A 13 -37.69 -14.55 -42.91
C MET A 13 -37.16 -14.56 -41.47
N VAL A 14 -35.84 -14.37 -41.32
CA VAL A 14 -35.20 -14.19 -40.01
C VAL A 14 -35.70 -12.88 -39.44
N LEU A 15 -36.68 -12.97 -38.54
CA LEU A 15 -37.14 -11.85 -37.74
C LEU A 15 -36.01 -11.53 -36.74
N MET A 16 -35.15 -10.56 -37.06
CA MET A 16 -34.24 -9.96 -36.08
C MET A 16 -35.12 -9.26 -35.04
N ILE A 17 -35.39 -9.97 -33.94
CA ILE A 17 -35.95 -9.37 -32.74
C ILE A 17 -34.85 -8.45 -32.20
N TRP A 18 -35.00 -7.15 -32.44
CA TRP A 18 -34.19 -6.13 -31.80
C TRP A 18 -34.59 -6.11 -30.32
N ALA A 19 -33.89 -6.89 -29.50
CA ALA A 19 -33.97 -6.72 -28.06
C ALA A 19 -33.31 -5.36 -27.76
N PRO A 20 -34.02 -4.36 -27.22
CA PRO A 20 -33.36 -3.17 -26.74
C PRO A 20 -32.33 -3.63 -25.69
N SER A 21 -31.07 -3.23 -25.84
CA SER A 21 -30.06 -3.45 -24.82
C SER A 21 -30.60 -2.90 -23.51
N MET A 22 -30.75 -3.76 -22.50
CA MET A 22 -31.06 -3.28 -21.16
C MET A 22 -29.84 -2.48 -20.70
N ALA A 23 -30.07 -1.27 -20.18
CA ALA A 23 -29.01 -0.48 -19.59
C ALA A 23 -28.33 -1.28 -18.47
N GLN A 24 -27.02 -1.48 -18.58
CA GLN A 24 -26.23 -2.14 -17.54
C GLN A 24 -26.05 -1.18 -16.37
N VAL A 25 -26.38 -1.64 -15.16
CA VAL A 25 -26.13 -0.92 -13.91
C VAL A 25 -24.90 -1.54 -13.26
N VAL A 26 -23.87 -0.73 -13.00
CA VAL A 26 -22.59 -1.19 -12.43
C VAL A 26 -22.19 -0.34 -11.22
N GLN A 27 -21.29 -0.87 -10.39
CA GLN A 27 -20.57 -0.11 -9.39
C GLN A 27 -19.51 0.71 -10.14
N MET A 28 -19.54 2.02 -9.97
CA MET A 28 -18.79 2.94 -10.82
C MET A 28 -17.51 3.48 -10.17
N LEU A 29 -17.38 3.37 -8.84
CA LEU A 29 -16.21 3.87 -8.13
C LEU A 29 -15.12 2.79 -8.05
N SER A 30 -13.87 3.22 -8.19
CA SER A 30 -12.70 2.43 -7.86
C SER A 30 -12.19 2.80 -6.46
N ASN A 31 -11.47 1.88 -5.83
CA ASN A 31 -10.95 2.04 -4.46
C ASN A 31 -11.97 2.66 -3.48
N SER A 32 -13.22 2.22 -3.60
CA SER A 32 -14.34 2.82 -2.90
C SER A 32 -14.53 2.24 -1.50
N ASP A 33 -13.85 1.13 -1.23
CA ASP A 33 -13.59 0.47 0.05
C ASP A 33 -12.30 0.97 0.73
N PHE A 34 -11.56 1.90 0.12
CA PHE A 34 -10.33 2.51 0.68
C PHE A 34 -9.20 1.54 1.03
N GLU A 35 -9.04 0.47 0.26
CA GLU A 35 -7.97 -0.50 0.50
C GLU A 35 -6.62 -0.09 -0.11
N SER A 36 -6.61 0.86 -1.05
CA SER A 36 -5.42 1.31 -1.77
C SER A 36 -4.98 2.73 -1.36
N TRP A 37 -3.74 2.86 -0.90
CA TRP A 37 -3.12 4.10 -0.40
C TRP A 37 -1.69 4.28 -0.92
N GLU A 38 -1.43 3.77 -2.11
CA GLU A 38 -0.09 3.45 -2.57
C GLU A 38 0.58 4.66 -3.21
N THR A 39 -0.22 5.54 -3.83
CA THR A 39 0.26 6.80 -4.43
C THR A 39 0.68 7.80 -3.37
N ASN A 40 -0.16 8.00 -2.35
CA ASN A 40 0.04 9.06 -1.36
C ASN A 40 0.53 8.55 0.01
N GLY A 41 0.64 7.24 0.17
CA GLY A 41 1.00 6.60 1.43
C GLY A 41 -0.08 6.77 2.51
N ARG A 42 0.25 6.33 3.73
CA ARG A 42 -0.67 6.30 4.89
C ARG A 42 -1.29 7.67 5.25
N ASN A 43 -0.67 8.79 4.84
CA ASN A 43 -1.02 10.15 5.28
C ASN A 43 -1.59 11.04 4.16
N GLY A 44 -1.89 10.50 2.98
CA GLY A 44 -2.51 11.26 1.91
C GLY A 44 -3.77 10.57 1.41
N PRO A 45 -4.56 11.17 0.51
CA PRO A 45 -5.82 10.54 0.14
C PRO A 45 -5.58 9.14 -0.44
N PRO A 46 -6.51 8.19 -0.18
CA PRO A 46 -6.52 6.90 -0.87
C PRO A 46 -6.43 7.10 -2.39
N ASP A 47 -5.92 6.09 -3.08
CA ASP A 47 -5.84 6.11 -4.54
C ASP A 47 -7.24 6.36 -5.14
N ASP A 48 -7.34 7.05 -6.28
CA ASP A 48 -8.61 7.51 -6.89
C ASP A 48 -9.42 8.54 -6.10
N TRP A 49 -8.90 9.01 -4.98
CA TRP A 49 -9.48 10.10 -4.21
C TRP A 49 -8.54 11.31 -4.13
N THR A 50 -9.12 12.50 -3.98
CA THR A 50 -8.41 13.78 -4.01
C THR A 50 -8.87 14.72 -2.90
N LEU A 51 -7.92 15.48 -2.38
CA LEU A 51 -8.11 16.56 -1.42
C LEU A 51 -7.50 17.83 -2.03
N ASN A 52 -8.18 18.96 -1.87
CA ASN A 52 -7.80 20.19 -2.58
C ASN A 52 -7.12 21.24 -1.70
N VAL A 53 -7.11 21.04 -0.37
CA VAL A 53 -6.56 22.00 0.61
C VAL A 53 -6.00 21.24 1.81
N SER A 54 -5.12 21.89 2.58
CA SER A 54 -4.39 21.30 3.72
C SER A 54 -5.23 21.09 4.98
N GLU A 55 -6.35 21.80 5.10
CA GLU A 55 -7.28 21.85 6.22
C GLU A 55 -8.21 20.61 6.27
N ILE A 56 -8.11 19.74 5.26
CA ILE A 56 -8.73 18.42 5.24
C ILE A 56 -7.67 17.40 4.84
N GLN A 57 -7.57 16.31 5.61
CA GLN A 57 -6.59 15.25 5.40
C GLN A 57 -7.31 13.91 5.47
N ALA A 58 -6.77 12.92 4.77
CA ALA A 58 -7.20 11.54 4.89
C ALA A 58 -6.01 10.71 5.36
N VAL A 59 -6.25 9.87 6.35
CA VAL A 59 -5.25 8.99 6.95
C VAL A 59 -5.79 7.56 6.89
N ARG A 60 -4.93 6.62 6.49
CA ARG A 60 -5.28 5.20 6.46
C ARG A 60 -5.47 4.69 7.89
N GLU A 61 -6.69 4.26 8.17
CA GLU A 61 -7.11 3.69 9.46
C GLU A 61 -7.19 2.17 9.32
N ALA A 62 -6.73 1.44 10.33
CA ALA A 62 -6.71 -0.03 10.34
C ALA A 62 -7.42 -0.64 11.55
N ASP A 63 -7.73 0.18 12.56
CA ASP A 63 -8.40 -0.28 13.79
C ASP A 63 -9.91 -0.02 13.74
N THR A 64 -10.32 1.14 13.21
CA THR A 64 -11.74 1.51 13.02
C THR A 64 -12.12 1.32 11.56
N VAL A 65 -12.56 0.12 11.22
CA VAL A 65 -12.84 -0.32 9.84
C VAL A 65 -14.23 -0.94 9.79
N HIS A 66 -14.98 -0.72 8.69
CA HIS A 66 -16.30 -1.34 8.51
C HIS A 66 -16.16 -2.71 7.86
N THR A 67 -15.50 -2.78 6.69
CA THR A 67 -15.11 -4.06 6.06
C THR A 67 -13.69 -3.95 5.47
N GLY A 68 -13.08 -5.07 5.08
CA GLY A 68 -11.72 -5.06 4.56
C GLY A 68 -10.64 -4.88 5.64
N PHE A 69 -9.51 -4.28 5.27
CA PHE A 69 -8.37 -3.99 6.15
C PHE A 69 -8.29 -2.52 6.53
N TYR A 70 -8.82 -1.61 5.73
CA TYR A 70 -8.63 -0.19 5.93
C TYR A 70 -9.92 0.62 5.73
N SER A 71 -10.01 1.73 6.45
CA SER A 71 -10.98 2.79 6.18
C SER A 71 -10.28 4.14 6.02
N ALA A 72 -11.02 5.15 5.58
CA ALA A 72 -10.52 6.51 5.51
C ALA A 72 -10.87 7.28 6.78
N LYS A 73 -9.87 7.56 7.64
CA LYS A 73 -10.00 8.56 8.70
C LYS A 73 -9.79 9.94 8.11
N VAL A 74 -10.87 10.71 7.98
CA VAL A 74 -10.81 12.08 7.49
C VAL A 74 -10.64 13.03 8.66
N LEU A 75 -9.51 13.74 8.67
CA LEU A 75 -9.21 14.81 9.61
C LEU A 75 -9.64 16.14 8.99
N TYR A 76 -10.31 16.98 9.77
CA TYR A 76 -10.89 18.22 9.29
C TYR A 76 -10.68 19.36 10.31
N ASP A 77 -10.10 20.46 9.85
CA ASP A 77 -9.80 21.67 10.63
C ASP A 77 -10.34 22.92 9.91
N SER A 78 -11.66 23.07 9.89
CA SER A 78 -12.30 24.23 9.29
C SER A 78 -13.65 24.52 9.96
N SER A 79 -14.21 25.71 9.70
CA SER A 79 -15.61 26.05 9.97
C SER A 79 -16.44 26.12 8.68
N GLY A 80 -15.81 25.90 7.52
CA GLY A 80 -16.39 26.02 6.19
C GLY A 80 -16.97 24.72 5.66
N THR A 81 -16.93 24.56 4.34
CA THR A 81 -17.23 23.29 3.68
C THR A 81 -15.98 22.84 2.93
N LEU A 82 -15.46 21.67 3.31
CA LEU A 82 -14.35 21.03 2.60
C LEU A 82 -14.83 19.72 1.98
N GLN A 83 -14.06 19.22 1.02
CA GLN A 83 -14.47 18.09 0.20
C GLN A 83 -13.31 17.11 0.02
N PHE A 84 -13.69 15.83 0.03
CA PHE A 84 -12.85 14.70 -0.26
C PHE A 84 -13.51 13.95 -1.43
N ASN A 85 -12.89 14.01 -2.60
CA ASN A 85 -13.57 13.70 -3.86
C ASN A 85 -13.00 12.44 -4.49
N HIS A 86 -13.86 11.58 -5.00
CA HIS A 86 -13.44 10.55 -5.94
C HIS A 86 -13.13 11.20 -7.30
N LEU A 87 -12.30 10.58 -8.13
CA LEU A 87 -12.12 10.98 -9.52
C LEU A 87 -13.47 10.99 -10.29
N PRO A 88 -13.66 11.85 -11.30
CA PRO A 88 -14.91 11.86 -12.06
C PRO A 88 -15.13 10.55 -12.81
N VAL A 89 -16.35 10.01 -12.75
CA VAL A 89 -16.77 8.81 -13.51
C VAL A 89 -17.70 9.22 -14.65
N PRO A 90 -17.68 8.54 -15.81
CA PRO A 90 -18.57 8.83 -16.92
C PRO A 90 -20.03 8.49 -16.56
N VAL A 91 -20.99 9.31 -17.00
CA VAL A 91 -22.42 9.09 -16.73
C VAL A 91 -23.30 9.37 -17.94
N VAL A 92 -24.50 8.81 -17.94
CA VAL A 92 -25.57 9.09 -18.89
C VAL A 92 -26.54 10.13 -18.34
N GLY A 93 -26.65 11.27 -19.03
CA GLY A 93 -27.63 12.29 -18.68
C GLY A 93 -29.07 11.77 -18.67
N GLY A 94 -29.86 12.18 -17.67
CA GLY A 94 -31.26 11.79 -17.51
C GLY A 94 -31.47 10.44 -16.81
N THR A 95 -30.41 9.78 -16.32
CA THR A 95 -30.50 8.50 -15.59
C THR A 95 -30.25 8.69 -14.09
N THR A 96 -30.81 7.81 -13.26
CA THR A 96 -30.65 7.86 -11.80
C THR A 96 -29.34 7.21 -11.35
N TYR A 97 -28.60 7.90 -10.50
CA TYR A 97 -27.42 7.35 -9.81
C TYR A 97 -27.72 7.23 -8.32
N SER A 98 -27.31 6.13 -7.71
CA SER A 98 -27.52 5.85 -6.28
C SER A 98 -26.20 5.59 -5.59
N CYS A 99 -25.90 6.35 -4.54
CA CYS A 99 -24.71 6.19 -3.72
C CYS A 99 -25.09 5.75 -2.31
N SER A 100 -24.27 4.89 -1.72
CA SER A 100 -24.27 4.62 -0.29
C SER A 100 -22.84 4.64 0.26
N LEU A 101 -22.71 4.91 1.56
CA LEU A 101 -21.44 4.92 2.28
C LEU A 101 -21.67 4.59 3.76
N TRP A 102 -20.68 4.02 4.42
CA TRP A 102 -20.67 3.82 5.86
C TRP A 102 -19.85 4.92 6.53
N VAL A 103 -20.40 5.48 7.61
CA VAL A 103 -19.78 6.59 8.35
C VAL A 103 -19.77 6.28 9.82
N HIS A 104 -18.60 6.41 10.45
CA HIS A 104 -18.42 6.38 11.89
C HIS A 104 -18.04 7.80 12.35
N ASP A 105 -19.00 8.51 12.94
CA ASP A 105 -18.84 9.89 13.42
C ASP A 105 -19.07 9.85 14.93
N ASN A 106 -17.98 9.81 15.71
CA ASN A 106 -18.01 9.64 17.17
C ASN A 106 -17.31 10.77 17.94
N TYR A 107 -17.16 11.94 17.31
CA TYR A 107 -16.45 13.06 17.92
C TYR A 107 -17.41 14.02 18.62
N SER A 108 -17.44 13.96 19.96
CA SER A 108 -18.47 14.60 20.78
C SER A 108 -18.04 15.94 21.42
N LEU A 109 -17.56 16.90 20.61
CA LEU A 109 -17.33 18.28 21.08
C LEU A 109 -18.36 19.28 20.49
N PRO A 110 -18.64 20.40 21.18
CA PRO A 110 -19.50 21.45 20.64
C PRO A 110 -19.00 21.99 19.29
N GLY A 111 -19.90 22.02 18.31
CA GLY A 111 -19.58 22.43 16.94
C GLY A 111 -18.71 21.42 16.21
N ASN A 112 -18.97 20.13 16.41
CA ASN A 112 -18.24 19.05 15.75
C ASN A 112 -18.45 19.04 14.22
N ALA A 113 -17.45 18.48 13.54
CA ALA A 113 -17.56 18.17 12.13
C ALA A 113 -18.73 17.22 11.86
N ARG A 114 -19.36 17.41 10.70
CA ARG A 114 -20.43 16.57 10.16
C ARG A 114 -20.16 16.33 8.69
N MET A 115 -20.66 15.22 8.15
CA MET A 115 -20.46 14.91 6.75
C MET A 115 -21.74 14.48 6.03
N ARG A 116 -21.72 14.61 4.71
CA ARG A 116 -22.69 13.98 3.81
C ARG A 116 -22.07 13.79 2.43
N VAL A 117 -22.63 12.86 1.67
CA VAL A 117 -22.32 12.72 0.24
C VAL A 117 -22.90 13.87 -0.58
N TRP A 118 -22.24 14.23 -1.67
CA TRP A 118 -22.72 15.21 -2.63
C TRP A 118 -22.34 14.79 -4.05
N PHE A 119 -23.29 14.87 -4.97
CA PHE A 119 -23.09 14.63 -6.39
C PHE A 119 -22.77 15.94 -7.07
N PHE A 120 -21.71 15.95 -7.87
CA PHE A 120 -21.36 17.08 -8.73
C PHE A 120 -21.25 16.59 -10.17
N PHE A 121 -22.29 16.87 -10.96
CA PHE A 121 -22.35 16.50 -12.37
C PHE A 121 -21.69 17.59 -13.23
N SER A 122 -20.95 17.15 -14.25
CA SER A 122 -20.40 18.01 -15.30
C SER A 122 -21.25 17.88 -16.57
N PRO A 123 -21.55 18.96 -17.30
CA PRO A 123 -21.07 20.33 -17.09
C PRO A 123 -21.88 21.12 -16.06
N SER A 124 -23.04 20.63 -15.64
CA SER A 124 -23.92 21.33 -14.70
C SER A 124 -24.77 20.36 -13.89
N GLY A 125 -25.06 20.76 -12.64
CA GLY A 125 -25.99 20.10 -11.73
C GLY A 125 -25.29 19.46 -10.54
N SER A 126 -25.87 19.61 -9.36
CA SER A 126 -25.30 19.05 -8.15
C SER A 126 -26.36 18.90 -7.07
N GLY A 127 -26.18 17.98 -6.13
CA GLY A 127 -27.13 17.77 -5.05
C GLY A 127 -26.63 16.75 -4.03
N GLY A 128 -27.25 16.73 -2.87
CA GLY A 128 -26.95 15.78 -1.80
C GLY A 128 -28.12 15.71 -0.81
N PRO A 129 -28.07 14.80 0.16
CA PRO A 129 -29.12 14.66 1.14
C PRO A 129 -29.18 15.91 2.05
N THR A 130 -30.36 16.16 2.61
CA THR A 130 -30.56 17.25 3.58
C THR A 130 -30.07 16.88 4.99
N THR A 131 -29.92 15.58 5.26
CA THR A 131 -29.41 15.04 6.51
C THR A 131 -27.89 14.94 6.49
N TYR A 132 -27.29 15.17 7.65
CA TYR A 132 -25.86 15.01 7.90
C TYR A 132 -25.60 13.73 8.70
N SER A 133 -24.33 13.34 8.83
CA SER A 133 -23.91 12.38 9.85
C SER A 133 -24.35 12.82 11.24
N THR A 134 -24.45 11.87 12.17
CA THR A 134 -24.81 12.11 13.56
C THR A 134 -23.73 11.55 14.47
N ASP A 135 -23.58 12.14 15.65
CA ASP A 135 -22.55 11.75 16.62
C ASP A 135 -23.05 10.50 17.33
N ILE A 136 -22.58 9.37 16.84
CA ILE A 136 -22.95 8.05 17.31
C ILE A 136 -21.71 7.18 17.30
N ASP A 137 -21.47 6.49 18.41
CA ASP A 137 -20.42 5.50 18.50
C ASP A 137 -20.87 4.24 17.76
N GLY A 138 -20.55 4.18 16.46
CA GLY A 138 -20.85 3.07 15.58
C GLY A 138 -20.96 3.47 14.11
N TRP A 139 -20.79 2.48 13.23
CA TRP A 139 -20.97 2.64 11.79
C TRP A 139 -22.46 2.81 11.45
N THR A 140 -22.76 3.86 10.69
CA THR A 140 -24.11 4.12 10.16
C THR A 140 -24.04 4.27 8.64
N GLN A 141 -24.92 3.57 7.93
CA GLN A 141 -25.01 3.71 6.47
C GLN A 141 -25.86 4.95 6.10
N TYR A 142 -25.35 5.73 5.16
CA TYR A 142 -26.06 6.84 4.53
C TYR A 142 -26.23 6.54 3.04
N SER A 143 -27.35 6.97 2.46
CA SER A 143 -27.65 6.75 1.04
C SER A 143 -28.26 7.98 0.40
N TYR A 144 -27.94 8.23 -0.86
CA TYR A 144 -28.50 9.30 -1.66
C TYR A 144 -28.64 8.88 -3.12
N ALA A 145 -29.76 9.24 -3.75
CA ALA A 145 -29.97 9.02 -5.16
C ALA A 145 -30.40 10.32 -5.84
N MET A 146 -29.94 10.53 -7.06
CA MET A 146 -30.27 11.70 -7.86
C MET A 146 -30.20 11.39 -9.35
N ASP A 147 -31.16 11.93 -10.10
CA ASP A 147 -31.12 11.90 -11.56
C ASP A 147 -30.03 12.84 -12.07
N ALA A 148 -29.16 12.31 -12.93
CA ALA A 148 -28.22 13.11 -13.67
C ALA A 148 -28.99 14.09 -14.57
N PRO A 149 -28.61 15.39 -14.60
CA PRO A 149 -29.13 16.32 -15.59
C PRO A 149 -28.99 15.76 -17.02
N SER A 150 -29.91 16.11 -17.91
CA SER A 150 -29.95 15.52 -19.27
C SER A 150 -28.68 15.75 -20.10
N ASN A 151 -27.89 16.77 -19.76
CA ASN A 151 -26.62 17.11 -20.42
C ASN A 151 -25.38 16.61 -19.65
N ALA A 152 -25.55 15.88 -18.55
CA ALA A 152 -24.44 15.40 -17.75
C ALA A 152 -23.63 14.33 -18.48
N THR A 153 -22.30 14.43 -18.40
CA THR A 153 -21.35 13.49 -19.02
C THR A 153 -20.40 12.85 -18.00
N SER A 154 -20.20 13.48 -16.84
CA SER A 154 -19.49 12.87 -15.72
C SER A 154 -20.10 13.23 -14.37
N LEU A 155 -19.82 12.42 -13.36
CA LEU A 155 -20.17 12.62 -11.96
C LEU A 155 -18.92 12.53 -11.09
N THR A 156 -18.71 13.54 -10.25
CA THR A 156 -17.79 13.48 -9.12
C THR A 156 -18.59 13.23 -7.86
N VAL A 157 -18.31 12.12 -7.17
CA VAL A 157 -18.80 11.88 -5.81
C VAL A 157 -17.92 12.65 -4.83
N GLN A 158 -18.52 13.57 -4.09
CA GLN A 158 -17.84 14.38 -3.08
C GLN A 158 -18.32 13.97 -1.70
N LEU A 159 -17.41 13.59 -0.83
CA LEU A 159 -17.65 13.50 0.60
C LEU A 159 -17.44 14.90 1.18
N ARG A 160 -18.52 15.57 1.56
CA ARG A 160 -18.47 16.95 2.04
C ARG A 160 -18.52 16.99 3.55
N PHE A 161 -17.58 17.74 4.12
CA PHE A 161 -17.41 17.95 5.55
C PHE A 161 -17.80 19.39 5.89
N TYR A 162 -18.52 19.54 6.98
CA TYR A 162 -19.17 20.77 7.45
C TYR A 162 -18.98 20.91 8.95
N GLY A 163 -19.29 22.10 9.48
CA GLY A 163 -19.18 22.35 10.91
C GLY A 163 -17.72 22.46 11.31
N GLY A 164 -17.37 21.99 12.50
CA GLY A 164 -16.03 22.07 13.07
C GLY A 164 -15.63 23.46 13.57
N ALA A 165 -14.37 23.61 13.92
CA ALA A 165 -13.76 24.87 14.33
C ALA A 165 -12.33 24.96 13.78
N VAL A 166 -11.90 26.18 13.45
CA VAL A 166 -10.52 26.45 13.00
C VAL A 166 -9.53 26.34 14.17
N GLY A 167 -8.40 25.70 13.92
CA GLY A 167 -7.39 25.33 14.91
C GLY A 167 -7.74 24.08 15.72
N ARG A 168 -8.74 23.29 15.30
CA ARG A 168 -9.17 22.06 15.97
C ARG A 168 -9.45 20.96 14.95
N TRP A 169 -8.62 19.93 15.00
CA TRP A 169 -8.81 18.73 14.20
C TRP A 169 -9.93 17.87 14.78
N ASP A 170 -11.04 17.81 14.05
CA ASP A 170 -12.09 16.80 14.23
C ASP A 170 -11.79 15.61 13.30
N SER A 171 -12.38 14.44 13.59
CA SER A 171 -12.21 13.25 12.76
C SER A 171 -13.52 12.51 12.51
N ILE A 172 -13.72 12.06 11.28
CA ILE A 172 -14.82 11.17 10.89
C ILE A 172 -14.23 10.04 10.05
N TYR A 173 -14.67 8.80 10.29
CA TYR A 173 -14.26 7.65 9.49
C TYR A 173 -15.31 7.37 8.41
N VAL A 174 -14.85 7.06 7.21
CA VAL A 174 -15.71 6.71 6.07
C VAL A 174 -15.20 5.41 5.47
N ASP A 175 -16.14 4.56 5.07
CA ASP A 175 -15.86 3.27 4.47
C ASP A 175 -16.94 2.85 3.46
N ASP A 176 -16.61 1.86 2.62
CA ASP A 176 -17.56 1.16 1.73
C ASP A 176 -18.47 2.09 0.93
N VAL A 177 -17.86 3.06 0.23
CA VAL A 177 -18.58 3.95 -0.68
C VAL A 177 -19.00 3.16 -1.91
N THR A 178 -20.21 3.42 -2.38
CA THR A 178 -20.75 2.81 -3.59
C THR A 178 -21.41 3.86 -4.45
N LEU A 179 -21.37 3.68 -5.76
CA LEU A 179 -22.13 4.43 -6.74
C LEU A 179 -22.63 3.46 -7.80
N TRP A 180 -23.93 3.23 -7.80
CA TRP A 180 -24.60 2.40 -8.79
C TRP A 180 -25.29 3.30 -9.81
N GLY A 181 -25.05 3.05 -11.08
CA GLY A 181 -25.66 3.81 -12.17
C GLY A 181 -25.37 3.20 -13.53
N GLN A 182 -25.94 3.84 -14.55
CA GLN A 182 -25.72 3.46 -15.94
C GLN A 182 -24.41 4.07 -16.45
N VAL A 183 -23.64 3.29 -17.20
CA VAL A 183 -22.48 3.79 -17.96
C VAL A 183 -22.90 4.19 -19.38
N PRO A 184 -22.28 5.21 -20.01
CA PRO A 184 -22.54 5.55 -21.41
C PRO A 184 -22.47 4.34 -22.33
N SER A 185 -23.40 4.28 -23.30
CA SER A 185 -23.39 3.22 -24.30
C SER A 185 -22.24 3.43 -25.30
N GLY A 186 -21.44 2.39 -25.51
CA GLY A 186 -20.31 2.37 -26.42
C GLY A 186 -19.04 1.99 -25.67
N ASN A 187 -18.18 1.19 -26.31
CA ASN A 187 -17.03 0.58 -25.64
C ASN A 187 -16.13 1.62 -24.96
N SER A 188 -15.80 1.37 -23.70
CA SER A 188 -14.81 2.11 -22.93
C SER A 188 -13.65 1.16 -22.64
N PRO A 189 -12.40 1.55 -22.94
CA PRO A 189 -11.27 0.69 -22.62
C PRO A 189 -11.20 0.40 -21.11
N PRO A 190 -10.70 -0.77 -20.72
CA PRO A 190 -10.60 -1.14 -19.31
C PRO A 190 -9.72 -0.14 -18.56
N VAL A 191 -10.05 0.16 -17.31
CA VAL A 191 -9.19 0.91 -16.40
C VAL A 191 -8.13 -0.04 -15.84
N VAL A 192 -6.85 0.31 -16.00
CA VAL A 192 -5.71 -0.46 -15.47
C VAL A 192 -4.97 0.38 -14.45
N GLY A 193 -5.04 -0.04 -13.19
CA GLY A 193 -4.43 0.62 -12.05
C GLY A 193 -5.40 0.72 -10.86
N PRO A 194 -4.91 1.09 -9.67
CA PRO A 194 -3.51 1.38 -9.36
C PRO A 194 -2.60 0.14 -9.48
N THR A 195 -1.32 0.34 -9.78
CA THR A 195 -0.32 -0.73 -9.92
C THR A 195 0.79 -0.56 -8.90
N VAL A 196 1.07 -1.60 -8.13
CA VAL A 196 2.04 -1.59 -7.05
C VAL A 196 3.05 -2.71 -7.14
N ARG A 197 4.22 -2.45 -6.55
CA ARG A 197 5.33 -3.40 -6.47
C ARG A 197 5.61 -3.77 -5.02
N ILE A 198 5.82 -5.05 -4.75
CA ILE A 198 6.28 -5.57 -3.47
C ILE A 198 7.61 -6.32 -3.69
N PRO A 199 8.71 -5.90 -3.03
CA PRO A 199 8.82 -4.73 -2.17
C PRO A 199 8.72 -3.41 -2.95
N SER A 200 8.10 -2.40 -2.34
CA SER A 200 7.99 -1.04 -2.91
C SER A 200 9.31 -0.27 -2.85
N GLY A 201 10.18 -0.64 -1.90
CA GLY A 201 11.53 -0.12 -1.75
C GLY A 201 12.57 -0.81 -2.62
N THR A 202 13.82 -0.72 -2.20
CA THR A 202 14.98 -1.33 -2.84
C THR A 202 14.78 -2.83 -3.08
N VAL A 203 15.14 -3.29 -4.29
CA VAL A 203 15.12 -4.70 -4.67
C VAL A 203 16.56 -5.22 -4.69
N TYR A 204 16.83 -6.26 -3.92
CA TYR A 204 18.14 -6.90 -3.84
C TYR A 204 18.23 -8.09 -4.79
N ALA A 205 19.46 -8.50 -5.11
CA ALA A 205 19.71 -9.69 -5.92
C ALA A 205 18.94 -10.92 -5.39
N ASP A 206 18.43 -11.73 -6.32
CA ASP A 206 17.67 -12.97 -6.07
C ASP A 206 16.35 -12.80 -5.28
N THR A 207 15.98 -11.56 -4.92
CA THR A 207 14.71 -11.25 -4.27
C THR A 207 13.59 -11.27 -5.30
N PRO A 208 12.58 -12.16 -5.18
CA PRO A 208 11.42 -12.12 -6.07
C PRO A 208 10.63 -10.84 -5.83
N VAL A 209 10.01 -10.34 -6.90
CA VAL A 209 9.17 -9.15 -6.88
C VAL A 209 7.75 -9.54 -7.27
N VAL A 210 6.79 -9.00 -6.55
CA VAL A 210 5.37 -9.13 -6.85
C VAL A 210 4.86 -7.81 -7.41
N VAL A 211 4.05 -7.88 -8.45
CA VAL A 211 3.34 -6.74 -9.02
C VAL A 211 1.85 -6.99 -8.88
N LYS A 212 1.11 -6.08 -8.25
CA LYS A 212 -0.35 -6.10 -8.19
C LYS A 212 -0.89 -4.97 -9.06
N SER A 213 -1.95 -5.21 -9.83
CA SER A 213 -2.71 -4.15 -10.49
C SER A 213 -4.20 -4.43 -10.40
N THR A 214 -5.00 -3.40 -10.14
CA THR A 214 -6.45 -3.49 -10.29
C THR A 214 -6.81 -3.29 -11.77
N ILE A 215 -7.72 -4.10 -12.31
CA ILE A 215 -8.23 -3.98 -13.67
C ILE A 215 -9.76 -4.07 -13.63
N LEU A 216 -10.41 -3.01 -14.11
CA LEU A 216 -11.86 -2.91 -14.15
C LEU A 216 -12.31 -2.48 -15.54
N ASP A 217 -13.27 -3.20 -16.08
CA ASP A 217 -14.04 -2.77 -17.24
C ASP A 217 -15.43 -2.35 -16.73
N LEU A 218 -15.83 -1.12 -17.06
CA LEU A 218 -17.05 -0.50 -16.53
C LEU A 218 -18.27 -0.80 -17.40
N ASP A 219 -18.08 -1.04 -18.68
CA ASP A 219 -19.14 -1.34 -19.64
C ASP A 219 -19.06 -2.74 -20.23
N GLY A 220 -18.05 -3.51 -19.84
CA GLY A 220 -17.86 -4.88 -20.31
C GLY A 220 -17.14 -5.82 -19.34
N THR A 221 -16.29 -6.64 -19.91
CA THR A 221 -15.44 -7.65 -19.29
C THR A 221 -14.00 -7.52 -19.76
N VAL A 222 -13.05 -7.76 -18.87
CA VAL A 222 -11.64 -7.86 -19.29
C VAL A 222 -11.44 -9.13 -20.11
N ALA A 223 -11.29 -9.00 -21.43
CA ALA A 223 -11.08 -10.14 -22.33
C ALA A 223 -9.66 -10.70 -22.26
N SER A 224 -8.66 -9.85 -22.01
CA SER A 224 -7.29 -10.29 -21.76
C SER A 224 -6.49 -9.27 -20.95
N ASP A 225 -5.54 -9.77 -20.18
CA ASP A 225 -4.59 -8.98 -19.40
C ASP A 225 -3.17 -9.56 -19.53
N SER A 226 -2.16 -8.72 -19.35
CA SER A 226 -0.75 -9.13 -19.26
C SER A 226 0.12 -8.06 -18.62
N MET A 227 1.10 -8.46 -17.82
CA MET A 227 2.24 -7.62 -17.49
C MET A 227 3.31 -7.81 -18.56
N TYR A 228 3.79 -6.74 -19.16
CA TYR A 228 4.90 -6.77 -20.10
C TYR A 228 6.19 -6.47 -19.36
N LEU A 229 7.12 -7.41 -19.32
CA LEU A 229 8.40 -7.34 -18.61
C LEU A 229 9.57 -7.17 -19.59
N GLN A 230 10.50 -6.31 -19.25
CA GLN A 230 11.75 -6.09 -19.99
C GLN A 230 12.92 -6.09 -19.00
N LEU A 231 14.00 -6.79 -19.36
CA LEU A 231 15.27 -6.80 -18.63
C LEU A 231 16.34 -6.08 -19.45
N ASN A 232 17.10 -5.20 -18.81
CA ASN A 232 18.28 -4.51 -19.37
C ASN A 232 18.04 -3.83 -20.72
N GLY A 233 16.86 -3.22 -20.90
CA GLY A 233 16.49 -2.53 -22.14
C GLY A 233 16.25 -3.46 -23.34
N GLY A 234 16.03 -4.76 -23.10
CA GLY A 234 15.73 -5.76 -24.13
C GLY A 234 14.34 -5.60 -24.77
N THR A 235 13.69 -6.68 -25.18
CA THR A 235 12.29 -6.63 -25.67
C THR A 235 11.32 -6.85 -24.52
N PHE A 236 10.18 -6.16 -24.53
CA PHE A 236 9.07 -6.45 -23.61
C PHE A 236 8.45 -7.81 -23.96
N VAL A 237 8.40 -8.70 -22.97
CA VAL A 237 7.82 -10.04 -23.06
C VAL A 237 6.57 -10.09 -22.17
N PRO A 238 5.42 -10.58 -22.67
CA PRO A 238 4.22 -10.69 -21.85
C PRO A 238 4.38 -11.79 -20.78
N ALA A 239 3.87 -11.50 -19.59
CA ALA A 239 3.73 -12.39 -18.46
C ALA A 239 2.24 -12.44 -18.07
N VAL A 240 1.73 -13.66 -17.89
CA VAL A 240 0.36 -13.92 -17.46
C VAL A 240 0.25 -13.72 -15.95
N HIS A 241 -0.88 -13.23 -15.47
CA HIS A 241 -1.13 -13.14 -14.04
C HIS A 241 -1.15 -14.54 -13.40
N ASP A 242 -0.82 -14.61 -12.13
CA ASP A 242 -0.77 -15.88 -11.39
C ASP A 242 -1.98 -16.06 -10.45
N SER A 243 -2.62 -14.97 -10.05
CA SER A 243 -3.85 -14.99 -9.26
C SER A 243 -4.70 -13.74 -9.49
N ILE A 244 -6.01 -13.90 -9.31
CA ILE A 244 -7.00 -12.83 -9.30
C ILE A 244 -7.76 -12.89 -7.98
N ASN A 245 -7.79 -11.79 -7.22
CA ASN A 245 -8.61 -11.65 -6.02
C ASN A 245 -9.76 -10.67 -6.28
N ASN A 246 -10.90 -10.90 -5.62
CA ASN A 246 -12.08 -10.02 -5.69
C ASN A 246 -12.52 -9.66 -7.13
N ALA A 247 -12.28 -10.55 -8.10
CA ALA A 247 -12.52 -10.39 -9.54
C ALA A 247 -11.73 -9.28 -10.28
N HIS A 248 -11.07 -8.37 -9.57
CA HIS A 248 -10.46 -7.18 -10.18
C HIS A 248 -8.99 -6.97 -9.84
N ASP A 249 -8.43 -7.69 -8.86
CA ASP A 249 -7.03 -7.53 -8.43
C ASP A 249 -6.15 -8.62 -9.01
N TYR A 250 -5.27 -8.26 -9.95
CA TYR A 250 -4.40 -9.16 -10.69
C TYR A 250 -2.98 -9.10 -10.14
N TRP A 251 -2.35 -10.27 -10.02
CA TRP A 251 -1.01 -10.42 -9.46
C TRP A 251 -0.06 -11.05 -10.48
N TRP A 252 1.19 -10.60 -10.46
CA TRP A 252 2.29 -11.15 -11.25
C TRP A 252 3.53 -11.31 -10.38
N HIS A 253 4.30 -12.37 -10.66
CA HIS A 253 5.58 -12.61 -10.00
C HIS A 253 6.72 -12.46 -11.00
N ILE A 254 7.66 -11.58 -10.68
CA ILE A 254 8.95 -11.46 -11.34
C ILE A 254 9.94 -12.24 -10.49
N ALA A 255 10.54 -13.28 -11.06
CA ALA A 255 11.57 -14.06 -10.38
C ALA A 255 12.75 -13.16 -9.98
N GLY A 256 13.46 -13.56 -8.92
CA GLY A 256 14.67 -12.89 -8.47
C GLY A 256 15.67 -12.69 -9.62
N GLN A 257 16.25 -11.51 -9.68
CA GLN A 257 17.16 -11.10 -10.74
C GLN A 257 18.57 -10.91 -10.19
N THR A 258 19.58 -11.00 -11.06
CA THR A 258 20.96 -10.68 -10.67
C THR A 258 21.14 -9.18 -10.49
N SER A 259 22.06 -8.76 -9.63
CA SER A 259 22.38 -7.34 -9.48
C SER A 259 22.82 -6.65 -10.77
N GLY A 260 22.56 -5.35 -10.82
CA GLY A 260 22.79 -4.50 -11.97
C GLY A 260 21.69 -4.63 -13.01
N THR A 261 20.79 -5.61 -12.87
CA THR A 261 19.65 -5.77 -13.77
C THR A 261 18.71 -4.60 -13.62
N ILE A 262 18.45 -3.91 -14.73
CA ILE A 262 17.37 -2.94 -14.83
C ILE A 262 16.13 -3.69 -15.27
N VAL A 263 15.11 -3.68 -14.41
CA VAL A 263 13.82 -4.26 -14.69
C VAL A 263 12.85 -3.14 -15.04
N ALA A 264 12.17 -3.27 -16.17
CA ALA A 264 11.10 -2.38 -16.58
C ALA A 264 9.83 -3.19 -16.86
N TYR A 265 8.67 -2.71 -16.42
CA TYR A 265 7.40 -3.38 -16.67
C TYR A 265 6.22 -2.41 -16.77
N TYR A 266 5.17 -2.82 -17.47
CA TYR A 266 3.86 -2.15 -17.47
C TYR A 266 2.75 -3.20 -17.55
N VAL A 267 1.56 -2.88 -17.07
CA VAL A 267 0.39 -3.75 -17.16
C VAL A 267 -0.51 -3.27 -18.29
N ALA A 268 -1.11 -4.19 -19.03
CA ALA A 268 -2.09 -3.91 -20.05
C ALA A 268 -3.31 -4.79 -19.90
N ALA A 269 -4.47 -4.25 -20.29
CA ALA A 269 -5.71 -4.98 -20.40
C ALA A 269 -6.44 -4.60 -21.69
N THR A 270 -7.19 -5.54 -22.23
CA THR A 270 -8.07 -5.38 -23.39
C THR A 270 -9.45 -5.94 -23.07
N ASP A 271 -10.49 -5.19 -23.40
CA ASP A 271 -11.90 -5.57 -23.23
C ASP A 271 -12.40 -6.51 -24.34
N GLU A 272 -13.66 -6.96 -24.27
CA GLU A 272 -14.29 -7.82 -25.30
C GLU A 272 -14.47 -7.16 -26.66
N ASP A 273 -14.42 -5.84 -26.73
CA ASP A 273 -14.60 -5.04 -27.94
C ASP A 273 -13.25 -4.68 -28.59
N GLY A 274 -12.14 -4.96 -27.90
CA GLY A 274 -10.78 -4.86 -28.39
C GLY A 274 -10.06 -3.56 -28.03
N ASP A 275 -10.65 -2.66 -27.22
CA ASP A 275 -9.94 -1.47 -26.76
C ASP A 275 -8.97 -1.83 -25.63
N ARG A 276 -7.83 -1.14 -25.63
CA ARG A 276 -6.67 -1.49 -24.81
C ARG A 276 -6.19 -0.32 -23.97
N SER A 277 -6.03 -0.57 -22.69
CA SER A 277 -5.37 0.33 -21.75
C SER A 277 -4.03 -0.20 -21.28
N VAL A 278 -3.14 0.71 -20.92
CA VAL A 278 -1.83 0.41 -20.33
C VAL A 278 -1.51 1.35 -19.18
N THR A 279 -0.77 0.85 -18.21
CA THR A 279 -0.12 1.69 -17.21
C THR A 279 1.06 2.44 -17.82
N GLN A 280 1.61 3.40 -17.07
CA GLN A 280 2.99 3.84 -17.30
C GLN A 280 3.98 2.67 -17.15
N THR A 281 5.21 2.86 -17.67
CA THR A 281 6.29 1.91 -17.43
C THR A 281 6.95 2.18 -16.08
N PHE A 282 6.88 1.21 -15.19
CA PHE A 282 7.60 1.20 -13.92
C PHE A 282 9.00 0.62 -14.13
N THR A 283 9.96 1.10 -13.35
CA THR A 283 11.33 0.61 -13.40
C THR A 283 11.91 0.41 -12.00
N TYR A 284 12.82 -0.55 -11.88
CA TYR A 284 13.73 -0.66 -10.74
C TYR A 284 15.06 -1.25 -11.17
N THR A 285 16.10 -0.92 -10.41
CA THR A 285 17.42 -1.52 -10.57
C THR A 285 17.64 -2.48 -9.40
N VAL A 286 18.02 -3.70 -9.73
CA VAL A 286 18.42 -4.70 -8.74
C VAL A 286 19.81 -4.35 -8.27
N ILE A 287 20.00 -4.21 -6.96
CA ILE A 287 21.31 -3.83 -6.41
C ILE A 287 22.02 -5.00 -5.73
N ASN A 288 23.35 -5.02 -5.86
CA ASN A 288 24.25 -5.93 -5.13
C ASN A 288 24.68 -5.29 -3.80
N PRO A 289 24.89 -6.13 -2.78
CA PRO A 289 24.10 -7.29 -2.42
C PRO A 289 23.17 -6.93 -1.24
N THR A 290 22.26 -7.81 -0.89
CA THR A 290 21.95 -8.02 0.54
C THR A 290 23.28 -8.23 1.24
N PRO A 291 23.62 -7.51 2.31
CA PRO A 291 24.71 -7.96 3.16
C PRO A 291 24.60 -9.47 3.44
N SER A 292 25.70 -10.18 3.29
CA SER A 292 25.92 -11.38 4.09
C SER A 292 25.99 -10.90 5.53
N HIS A 293 24.85 -10.80 6.21
CA HIS A 293 24.84 -10.41 7.61
C HIS A 293 25.39 -11.59 8.41
N VAL A 294 26.47 -11.36 9.12
CA VAL A 294 27.02 -12.31 10.08
C VAL A 294 26.09 -12.32 11.29
N PRO A 295 25.56 -13.48 11.72
CA PRO A 295 24.79 -13.58 12.95
C PRO A 295 25.62 -13.06 14.12
N ILE A 296 25.05 -12.19 14.96
CA ILE A 296 25.76 -11.61 16.11
C ILE A 296 26.28 -12.71 17.04
N TYR A 297 25.51 -13.79 17.18
CA TYR A 297 25.92 -14.99 17.89
C TYR A 297 27.30 -15.53 17.46
N SER A 298 27.62 -15.50 16.16
CA SER A 298 28.91 -16.00 15.68
C SER A 298 30.08 -15.06 15.94
N LEU A 299 29.81 -13.79 16.26
CA LEU A 299 30.83 -12.83 16.68
C LEU A 299 31.10 -12.92 18.17
N GLU A 300 30.05 -13.06 18.98
CA GLU A 300 30.08 -13.02 20.44
C GLU A 300 30.33 -14.39 21.10
N HIS A 301 29.93 -15.49 20.47
CA HIS A 301 30.07 -16.84 21.03
C HIS A 301 31.17 -17.62 20.31
N THR A 302 32.36 -17.64 20.92
CA THR A 302 33.53 -18.35 20.42
C THR A 302 34.02 -19.41 21.42
N THR A 303 34.75 -20.40 20.90
CA THR A 303 35.55 -21.34 21.70
C THR A 303 37.04 -20.98 21.71
N ASN A 304 37.43 -19.88 21.06
CA ASN A 304 38.80 -19.41 20.98
C ASN A 304 39.23 -18.75 22.29
N GLN A 305 39.94 -19.52 23.10
CA GLN A 305 40.42 -19.09 24.40
C GLN A 305 41.55 -18.06 24.25
N GLY A 306 41.30 -16.85 24.71
CA GLY A 306 42.28 -15.77 24.80
C GLY A 306 42.97 -15.70 26.16
N THR A 307 43.40 -14.50 26.51
CA THR A 307 44.05 -14.19 27.80
C THR A 307 43.48 -12.91 28.36
N LEU A 308 43.44 -12.77 29.70
CA LEU A 308 42.98 -11.55 30.35
C LEU A 308 43.60 -10.28 29.73
N PRO A 309 42.78 -9.26 29.42
CA PRO A 309 41.35 -9.16 29.72
C PRO A 309 40.41 -9.81 28.67
N ASN A 310 40.90 -10.26 27.52
CA ASN A 310 40.08 -10.79 26.43
C ASN A 310 40.06 -12.32 26.45
N CYS A 311 39.22 -12.90 27.30
CA CYS A 311 39.19 -14.34 27.57
C CYS A 311 38.62 -15.20 26.44
N PHE A 312 37.73 -14.65 25.63
CA PHE A 312 37.08 -15.32 24.51
C PHE A 312 37.14 -14.38 23.31
N ILE A 313 38.05 -14.66 22.37
CA ILE A 313 38.35 -13.75 21.26
C ILE A 313 37.52 -14.12 20.05
N SER A 314 36.72 -13.19 19.53
CA SER A 314 35.93 -13.42 18.32
C SER A 314 36.75 -14.02 17.17
N ASP A 315 36.21 -15.05 16.51
CA ASP A 315 36.87 -15.67 15.35
C ASP A 315 36.96 -14.73 14.14
N SER A 316 36.17 -13.64 14.17
CA SER A 316 36.20 -12.55 13.20
C SER A 316 37.08 -11.36 13.61
N LEU A 317 37.92 -11.48 14.64
CA LEU A 317 38.81 -10.38 15.07
C LEU A 317 39.61 -9.81 13.90
N ASN A 318 39.62 -8.48 13.76
CA ASN A 318 40.24 -7.71 12.68
C ASN A 318 39.62 -7.89 11.28
N LEU A 319 38.46 -8.54 11.17
CA LEU A 319 37.68 -8.57 9.94
C LEU A 319 36.65 -7.44 9.93
N THR A 320 36.37 -6.91 8.75
CA THR A 320 35.22 -6.03 8.56
C THR A 320 34.00 -6.89 8.33
N GLU A 321 33.09 -6.90 9.30
CA GLU A 321 31.86 -7.68 9.23
C GLU A 321 30.65 -6.76 9.10
N GLN A 322 29.54 -7.34 8.68
CA GLN A 322 28.26 -6.65 8.58
C GLN A 322 27.22 -7.41 9.39
N ILE A 323 26.53 -6.72 10.27
CA ILE A 323 25.46 -7.27 11.12
C ILE A 323 24.14 -6.56 10.84
N THR A 324 23.03 -7.21 11.16
CA THR A 324 21.71 -6.58 11.22
C THR A 324 21.00 -6.96 12.50
N GLY A 325 20.33 -5.98 13.09
CA GLY A 325 19.52 -6.20 14.27
C GLY A 325 18.72 -4.98 14.67
N ILE A 326 18.10 -5.07 15.83
CA ILE A 326 17.33 -4.01 16.47
C ILE A 326 18.20 -3.31 17.51
N VAL A 327 18.20 -1.98 17.52
CA VAL A 327 18.84 -1.22 18.59
C VAL A 327 18.03 -1.40 19.87
N VAL A 328 18.60 -2.06 20.87
CA VAL A 328 17.95 -2.36 22.15
C VAL A 328 18.45 -1.48 23.30
N GLY A 329 19.56 -0.77 23.08
CA GLY A 329 20.11 0.15 24.06
C GLY A 329 20.97 1.22 23.41
N ARG A 330 21.11 2.35 24.11
CA ARG A 330 21.98 3.45 23.70
C ARG A 330 22.72 3.98 24.93
N TYR A 331 23.98 4.33 24.74
CA TYR A 331 24.76 5.08 25.72
C TYR A 331 25.34 6.31 25.05
N GLU A 332 24.97 7.48 25.55
CA GLU A 332 25.51 8.76 25.14
C GLU A 332 26.48 9.22 26.24
N GLY A 333 27.79 9.04 26.03
CA GLY A 333 28.80 9.52 26.97
C GLY A 333 28.63 11.01 27.23
N GLY A 334 28.75 11.45 28.49
CA GLY A 334 28.37 12.81 28.91
C GLY A 334 29.09 13.94 28.15
N GLY A 335 28.40 14.56 27.19
CA GLY A 335 28.82 15.76 26.47
C GLY A 335 29.25 15.52 25.01
N ALA A 336 29.56 16.61 24.29
CA ALA A 336 29.87 16.59 22.85
C ALA A 336 31.11 15.75 22.46
N THR A 337 31.94 15.37 23.44
CA THR A 337 33.15 14.55 23.26
C THR A 337 33.00 13.12 23.82
N GLY A 338 31.81 12.76 24.33
CA GLY A 338 31.54 11.43 24.85
C GLY A 338 31.38 10.40 23.73
N HIS A 339 31.84 9.18 23.98
CA HIS A 339 31.63 8.07 23.05
C HIS A 339 30.15 7.69 23.02
N LYS A 340 29.64 7.48 21.81
CA LYS A 340 28.27 7.01 21.58
C LYS A 340 28.32 5.51 21.33
N ARG A 341 27.55 4.74 22.09
CA ARG A 341 27.40 3.30 21.88
C ARG A 341 25.96 2.96 21.52
N LEU A 342 25.79 2.09 20.54
CA LEU A 342 24.54 1.39 20.27
C LEU A 342 24.70 -0.07 20.70
N PHE A 343 23.66 -0.63 21.28
CA PHE A 343 23.58 -2.07 21.55
C PHE A 343 22.57 -2.64 20.56
N VAL A 344 23.04 -3.52 19.67
CA VAL A 344 22.24 -4.11 18.59
C VAL A 344 22.02 -5.59 18.89
N GLN A 345 20.78 -6.07 18.75
CA GLN A 345 20.41 -7.46 18.99
C GLN A 345 19.71 -8.05 17.76
N ASP A 346 20.04 -9.29 17.38
CA ASP A 346 19.47 -9.96 16.19
C ASP A 346 18.53 -11.14 16.52
N ALA A 347 18.58 -11.64 17.76
CA ALA A 347 17.70 -12.71 18.23
C ALA A 347 17.45 -12.66 19.74
N ALA A 348 16.32 -13.26 20.17
CA ALA A 348 16.03 -13.53 21.57
C ALA A 348 16.78 -14.79 22.06
N SER A 349 18.12 -14.73 22.06
CA SER A 349 19.01 -15.77 22.58
C SER A 349 20.26 -15.16 23.24
N PRO A 350 20.91 -15.89 24.18
CA PRO A 350 22.21 -15.49 24.70
C PRO A 350 23.23 -15.27 23.58
N TRP A 351 24.17 -14.34 23.77
CA TRP A 351 25.20 -13.92 22.79
C TRP A 351 24.65 -13.33 21.47
N SER A 352 23.36 -12.97 21.40
CA SER A 352 22.77 -12.33 20.20
C SER A 352 22.79 -10.81 20.23
N GLY A 353 23.57 -10.20 21.11
CA GLY A 353 23.70 -8.75 21.23
C GLY A 353 25.16 -8.31 21.19
N ILE A 354 25.45 -7.20 20.49
CA ILE A 354 26.81 -6.67 20.29
C ILE A 354 26.86 -5.16 20.53
N SER A 355 28.01 -4.69 21.05
CA SER A 355 28.28 -3.27 21.17
C SER A 355 28.80 -2.69 19.87
N VAL A 356 28.23 -1.56 19.46
CA VAL A 356 28.73 -0.78 18.32
C VAL A 356 29.27 0.53 18.87
N TYR A 357 30.58 0.75 18.73
CA TYR A 357 31.29 1.83 19.39
C TYR A 357 31.49 3.06 18.50
N ASN A 358 31.40 4.23 19.11
CA ASN A 358 31.62 5.54 18.50
C ASN A 358 30.79 5.77 17.22
N THR A 359 29.51 5.38 17.27
CA THR A 359 28.60 5.40 16.11
C THR A 359 28.14 6.81 15.74
N PRO A 360 27.89 7.12 14.46
CA PRO A 360 27.15 8.31 14.05
C PRO A 360 25.75 8.33 14.68
N ASP A 361 25.38 9.44 15.30
CA ASP A 361 24.22 9.54 16.17
C ASP A 361 22.89 9.72 15.41
N THR A 362 22.40 8.63 14.82
CA THR A 362 21.21 8.67 13.95
C THR A 362 20.17 7.60 14.28
N ALA A 363 20.57 6.51 14.94
CA ALA A 363 19.67 5.42 15.33
C ALA A 363 19.20 5.57 16.78
N GLN A 364 17.94 5.18 17.03
CA GLN A 364 17.24 5.20 18.31
C GLN A 364 16.89 3.78 18.75
N VAL A 365 16.61 3.59 20.05
CA VAL A 365 16.10 2.30 20.56
C VAL A 365 14.81 1.94 19.81
N GLY A 366 14.72 0.71 19.34
CA GLY A 366 13.64 0.19 18.49
C GLY A 366 13.90 0.32 16.99
N ASP A 367 14.99 0.98 16.55
CA ASP A 367 15.32 1.04 15.13
C ASP A 367 15.90 -0.28 14.61
N SER A 368 15.48 -0.71 13.43
CA SER A 368 16.13 -1.78 12.66
C SER A 368 17.30 -1.19 11.89
N VAL A 369 18.49 -1.75 12.11
CA VAL A 369 19.74 -1.24 11.54
C VAL A 369 20.58 -2.33 10.88
N THR A 370 21.35 -1.94 9.87
CA THR A 370 22.52 -2.69 9.38
C THR A 370 23.76 -1.88 9.73
N VAL A 371 24.73 -2.54 10.35
CA VAL A 371 26.00 -1.94 10.74
C VAL A 371 27.12 -2.72 10.08
N SER A 372 28.05 -2.02 9.45
CA SER A 372 29.34 -2.59 9.02
C SER A 372 30.46 -1.90 9.77
N GLY A 373 31.49 -2.67 10.12
CA GLY A 373 32.68 -2.14 10.76
C GLY A 373 33.65 -3.24 11.12
N LEU A 374 34.79 -2.84 11.68
CA LEU A 374 35.83 -3.76 12.12
C LEU A 374 35.42 -4.45 13.43
N VAL A 375 35.53 -5.77 13.52
CA VAL A 375 35.35 -6.51 14.78
C VAL A 375 36.62 -6.37 15.63
N THR A 376 36.45 -5.91 16.87
CA THR A 376 37.53 -5.63 17.82
C THR A 376 37.23 -6.19 19.19
N GLU A 377 38.29 -6.40 19.98
CA GLU A 377 38.21 -6.83 21.38
C GLU A 377 38.71 -5.71 22.29
N TYR A 378 37.89 -5.31 23.26
CA TYR A 378 38.23 -4.22 24.19
C TYR A 378 37.83 -4.57 25.62
N TYR A 379 38.84 -4.88 26.45
CA TYR A 379 38.65 -5.23 27.87
C TYR A 379 37.65 -6.38 28.12
N GLY A 380 37.66 -7.39 27.25
CA GLY A 380 36.76 -8.55 27.33
C GLY A 380 35.42 -8.37 26.61
N GLU A 381 35.18 -7.25 25.94
CA GLU A 381 34.00 -7.03 25.09
C GLU A 381 34.37 -7.16 23.61
N THR A 382 33.67 -8.02 22.87
CA THR A 382 33.65 -7.96 21.40
C THR A 382 32.79 -6.76 20.97
N GLU A 383 33.32 -5.90 20.12
CA GLU A 383 32.62 -4.70 19.62
C GLU A 383 32.90 -4.43 18.14
N ILE A 384 31.99 -3.71 17.48
CA ILE A 384 32.23 -3.16 16.14
C ILE A 384 32.81 -1.75 16.26
N SER A 385 34.08 -1.58 15.85
CA SER A 385 34.83 -0.33 15.95
C SER A 385 36.09 -0.34 15.06
N PRO A 386 36.30 0.65 14.16
CA PRO A 386 35.39 1.72 13.80
C PRO A 386 34.23 1.23 12.92
N VAL A 387 33.11 1.94 13.01
CA VAL A 387 31.96 1.74 12.10
C VAL A 387 32.26 2.34 10.73
N SER A 388 32.11 1.54 9.68
CA SER A 388 32.25 1.99 8.29
C SER A 388 30.92 2.49 7.71
N THR A 389 29.82 1.78 7.98
CA THR A 389 28.47 2.20 7.54
C THR A 389 27.42 1.85 8.58
N LEU A 390 26.43 2.73 8.74
CA LEU A 390 25.20 2.45 9.50
C LEU A 390 24.00 2.85 8.63
N MET A 391 23.10 1.90 8.38
CA MET A 391 21.86 2.10 7.65
C MET A 391 20.66 1.81 8.56
N LYS A 392 19.65 2.68 8.53
CA LYS A 392 18.40 2.54 9.28
C LYS A 392 17.25 2.21 8.33
N TYR A 393 16.43 1.23 8.69
CA TYR A 393 15.31 0.73 7.87
C TYR A 393 13.93 1.07 8.43
N GLY A 394 13.87 1.75 9.58
CA GLY A 394 12.62 2.06 10.29
C GLY A 394 12.58 1.42 11.67
N THR A 395 11.38 1.15 12.18
CA THR A 395 11.17 0.56 13.51
C THR A 395 11.05 -0.96 13.41
N GLY A 396 11.73 -1.68 14.30
CA GLY A 396 11.60 -3.13 14.48
C GLY A 396 11.09 -3.51 15.87
N THR A 397 10.80 -4.79 16.05
CA THR A 397 10.27 -5.32 17.32
C THR A 397 11.42 -5.59 18.30
N ILE A 398 11.37 -4.96 19.47
CA ILE A 398 12.32 -5.23 20.56
C ILE A 398 12.03 -6.63 21.13
N PHE A 399 13.08 -7.44 21.27
CA PHE A 399 12.98 -8.78 21.86
C PHE A 399 12.55 -8.70 23.33
N ALA A 400 11.76 -9.69 23.76
CA ALA A 400 11.41 -9.81 25.18
C ALA A 400 12.68 -10.01 26.03
N PRO A 401 12.76 -9.40 27.23
CA PRO A 401 13.89 -9.62 28.13
C PRO A 401 14.12 -11.10 28.43
N GLN A 402 15.37 -11.53 28.38
CA GLN A 402 15.73 -12.90 28.73
C GLN A 402 16.07 -13.04 30.21
N ILE A 403 15.61 -14.14 30.82
CA ILE A 403 15.99 -14.49 32.19
C ILE A 403 17.34 -15.21 32.14
N ILE A 404 18.39 -14.56 32.62
CA ILE A 404 19.74 -15.14 32.74
C ILE A 404 19.96 -15.55 34.20
N THR A 405 20.44 -16.78 34.41
CA THR A 405 20.76 -17.29 35.76
C THR A 405 22.21 -16.99 36.12
N CYS A 406 22.53 -16.90 37.42
CA CYS A 406 23.92 -16.73 37.87
C CYS A 406 24.85 -17.85 37.37
N SER A 407 24.33 -19.07 37.20
CA SER A 407 25.10 -20.18 36.60
C SER A 407 25.47 -19.95 35.13
N THR A 408 24.67 -19.18 34.39
CA THR A 408 24.93 -18.85 32.98
C THR A 408 26.06 -17.82 32.86
N LEU A 409 26.17 -16.89 33.81
CA LEU A 409 27.22 -15.85 33.83
C LEU A 409 28.59 -16.38 34.27
N GLY A 410 28.64 -17.49 35.01
CA GLY A 410 29.89 -18.08 35.52
C GLY A 410 30.76 -18.79 34.48
N LEU A 411 30.31 -18.86 33.22
CA LEU A 411 31.04 -19.48 32.11
C LEU A 411 31.88 -18.47 31.31
N ASP A 412 31.75 -17.18 31.59
CA ASP A 412 32.33 -16.06 30.83
C ASP A 412 33.62 -15.50 31.45
N SER A 413 34.33 -16.32 32.24
CA SER A 413 35.60 -15.95 32.86
C SER A 413 36.67 -16.97 32.56
N CYS A 414 37.78 -16.49 31.99
CA CYS A 414 39.10 -17.07 32.19
C CYS A 414 39.81 -16.30 33.33
#